data_AF-A0AA43LHH2-F1
#
_entry.id   AF-A0AA43LHH2-F1
#
_cell.length_a   1.000
_cell.length_b   1.000
_cell.length_c   1.000
_cell.angle_alpha   90.00
_cell.angle_beta   90.00
_cell.angle_gamma   90.00
#
_symmetry.space_group_name_H-M   'P 1'
#
loop_
_entity.id
_entity.type
_entity.pdbx_description
1 polymer ?
#
loop_
_entity_poly.entity_id
_entity_poly.type
_entity_poly.pdbx_seq_one_letter_code
_entity_poly.pdbx_strand_id
1 'polypeptide(L)'
;MIPVKTEIRKKIKKEAGDWVHIVLYANDEPLVTLEDFLLCLHDEPEALRFYQSLSEIEQQDYVKWIFSAKAEQTKVERIAKTLDRLAMNQKYNKE
;
A
#
# COMPACT_ATOMS: atom_id res chain seq x y z
N MET A 1 17.76 -2.94 -24.48
CA MET A 1 16.71 -2.58 -25.46
C MET A 1 15.39 -2.55 -24.70
N ILE A 2 14.65 -1.44 -24.73
CA ILE A 2 13.32 -1.36 -24.08
C ILE A 2 12.27 -1.80 -25.12
N PRO A 3 11.56 -2.92 -24.92
CA PRO A 3 10.54 -3.36 -25.86
C PRO A 3 9.31 -2.45 -25.78
N VAL A 4 8.88 -1.92 -26.93
CA VAL A 4 7.64 -1.14 -27.05
C VAL A 4 6.52 -2.07 -27.52
N LYS A 5 5.41 -2.13 -26.78
CA LYS A 5 4.24 -2.97 -27.12
C LYS A 5 3.77 -2.70 -28.56
N THR A 6 3.37 -3.76 -29.28
CA THR A 6 2.92 -3.69 -30.67
C THR A 6 1.78 -2.68 -30.89
N GLU A 7 0.85 -2.58 -29.94
CA GLU A 7 -0.26 -1.60 -29.99
C GLU A 7 0.23 -0.16 -29.95
N ILE A 8 1.22 0.14 -29.09
CA ILE A 8 1.81 1.48 -28.98
C ILE A 8 2.56 1.82 -30.26
N ARG A 9 3.41 0.89 -30.75
CA ARG A 9 4.14 1.01 -32.01
C ARG A 9 3.24 1.36 -33.20
N LYS A 10 2.10 0.67 -33.34
CA LYS A 10 1.11 0.95 -34.39
C LYS A 10 0.53 2.36 -34.28
N LYS A 11 0.22 2.82 -33.07
CA LYS A 11 -0.31 4.17 -32.82
C LYS A 11 0.70 5.28 -33.15
N ILE A 12 1.97 5.09 -32.80
CA ILE A 12 3.05 6.06 -33.09
C ILE A 12 3.70 5.86 -34.47
N LYS A 13 3.26 4.82 -35.22
CA LYS A 13 3.79 4.43 -36.53
C LYS A 13 5.32 4.20 -36.52
N LYS A 14 5.80 3.41 -35.55
CA LYS A 14 7.22 3.08 -35.36
C LYS A 14 7.49 1.59 -35.46
N GLU A 15 8.63 1.25 -36.03
CA GLU A 15 9.09 -0.12 -36.25
C GLU A 15 10.38 -0.43 -35.49
N ALA A 16 10.85 -1.69 -35.59
CA ALA A 16 12.09 -2.09 -34.97
C ALA A 16 13.26 -1.31 -35.60
N GLY A 17 14.04 -0.62 -34.77
CA GLY A 17 15.14 0.24 -35.21
C GLY A 17 14.82 1.73 -35.23
N ASP A 18 13.54 2.11 -35.12
CA ASP A 18 13.18 3.53 -35.01
C ASP A 18 13.45 4.10 -33.61
N TRP A 19 13.77 5.40 -33.58
CA TRP A 19 13.90 6.15 -32.34
C TRP A 19 12.54 6.59 -31.79
N VAL A 20 12.40 6.48 -30.46
CA VAL A 20 11.26 6.96 -29.68
C VAL A 20 11.75 7.83 -28.53
N HIS A 21 10.98 8.86 -28.19
CA HIS A 21 11.22 9.68 -27.01
C HIS A 21 10.33 9.18 -25.86
N ILE A 22 10.92 8.89 -24.71
CA ILE A 22 10.22 8.41 -23.52
C ILE A 22 10.29 9.50 -22.46
N VAL A 23 9.13 9.88 -21.93
CA VAL A 23 9.01 10.73 -20.74
C VAL A 23 8.59 9.83 -19.60
N LEU A 24 9.39 9.79 -18.54
CA LEU A 24 9.10 9.07 -17.31
C LEU A 24 8.59 10.09 -16.28
N TYR A 25 7.52 9.73 -15.57
CA TYR A 25 7.04 10.49 -14.42
C TYR A 25 7.39 9.69 -13.17
N ALA A 26 7.93 10.38 -12.15
CA ALA A 26 8.05 9.80 -10.83
C ALA A 26 6.65 9.63 -10.25
N ASN A 27 6.40 8.50 -9.59
CA ASN A 27 5.20 8.36 -8.77
C ASN A 27 5.55 8.99 -7.42
N ASP A 28 5.31 10.29 -7.26
CA ASP A 28 5.60 11.06 -6.03
C ASP A 28 4.52 10.83 -4.96
N GLU A 29 3.89 9.66 -4.93
CA GLU A 29 2.99 9.31 -3.84
C GLU A 29 3.81 9.23 -2.54
N PRO A 30 3.40 9.94 -1.48
CA PRO A 30 4.10 9.86 -0.21
C PRO A 30 4.05 8.41 0.28
N LEU A 31 5.22 7.92 0.68
CA LEU A 31 5.34 6.57 1.21
C LEU A 31 4.62 6.50 2.55
N VAL A 32 3.65 5.60 2.67
CA VAL A 32 3.02 5.26 3.95
C VAL A 32 4.04 4.50 4.78
N THR A 33 4.25 4.98 5.99
CA THR A 33 5.24 4.50 6.96
C THR A 33 4.58 3.85 8.18
N LEU A 34 5.38 3.15 9.01
CA LEU A 34 4.88 2.58 10.26
C LEU A 34 4.44 3.69 11.22
N GLU A 35 5.14 4.81 11.21
CA GLU A 35 4.83 6.00 11.99
C GLU A 35 3.45 6.55 11.63
N ASP A 36 3.08 6.57 10.34
CA ASP A 36 1.73 6.99 9.91
C ASP A 36 0.65 6.08 10.49
N PHE A 37 0.88 4.75 10.48
CA PHE A 37 -0.06 3.80 11.10
C PHE A 37 -0.20 4.04 12.61
N LEU A 38 0.92 4.23 13.32
CA LEU A 38 0.90 4.49 14.76
C LEU A 38 0.23 5.82 15.09
N LEU A 39 0.43 6.86 14.28
CA LEU A 39 -0.23 8.15 14.44
C LEU A 39 -1.76 8.00 14.31
N CYS A 40 -2.24 7.34 13.25
CA CYS A 40 -3.67 7.09 13.10
C CYS A 40 -4.25 6.22 14.22
N LEU A 41 -3.44 5.30 14.77
CA LEU A 41 -3.86 4.49 15.92
C LEU A 41 -3.96 5.33 17.20
N HIS A 42 -3.08 6.30 17.40
CA HIS A 42 -3.14 7.23 18.54
C HIS A 42 -4.36 8.14 18.51
N ASP A 43 -4.86 8.48 17.32
CA ASP A 43 -6.07 9.28 17.14
C ASP A 43 -7.36 8.50 17.46
N GLU A 44 -7.29 7.16 17.60
CA GLU A 44 -8.41 6.26 17.87
C GLU A 44 -8.17 5.47 19.18
N PRO A 45 -8.53 6.03 20.36
CA PRO A 45 -8.18 5.47 21.67
C PRO A 45 -8.68 4.04 21.90
N GLU A 46 -9.89 3.70 21.43
CA GLU A 46 -10.46 2.36 21.51
C GLU A 46 -9.64 1.35 20.70
N ALA A 47 -9.28 1.70 19.46
CA ALA A 47 -8.47 0.87 18.60
C ALA A 47 -7.06 0.67 19.19
N LEU A 48 -6.45 1.73 19.72
CA LEU A 48 -5.15 1.67 20.38
C LEU A 48 -5.16 0.72 21.58
N ARG A 49 -6.15 0.85 22.46
CA ARG A 49 -6.28 -0.01 23.65
C ARG A 49 -6.40 -1.48 23.27
N PHE A 50 -7.22 -1.78 22.26
CA PHE A 50 -7.37 -3.16 21.80
C PHE A 50 -6.08 -3.66 21.15
N TYR A 51 -5.44 -2.86 20.29
CA TYR A 51 -4.16 -3.22 19.66
C TYR A 51 -3.06 -3.52 20.69
N GLN A 52 -2.93 -2.69 21.73
CA GLN A 52 -1.98 -2.88 22.83
C GLN A 52 -2.28 -4.14 23.67
N SER A 53 -3.52 -4.62 23.67
CA SER A 53 -3.90 -5.87 24.35
C SER A 53 -3.53 -7.14 23.56
N LEU A 54 -3.23 -7.00 22.27
CA LEU A 54 -2.82 -8.12 21.42
C LEU A 54 -1.38 -8.56 21.74
N SER A 55 -1.08 -9.82 21.47
CA SER A 55 0.28 -10.33 21.52
C SER A 55 1.17 -9.68 20.46
N GLU A 56 2.49 -9.67 20.69
CA GLU A 56 3.46 -9.12 19.74
C GLU A 56 3.35 -9.75 18.34
N ILE A 57 3.05 -11.05 18.27
CA ILE A 57 2.85 -11.78 17.02
C ILE A 57 1.62 -11.26 16.27
N GLU A 58 0.50 -11.04 16.98
CA GLU A 58 -0.73 -10.50 16.40
C GLU A 58 -0.51 -9.06 15.91
N GLN A 59 0.17 -8.22 16.69
CA GLN A 59 0.52 -6.85 16.30
C GLN A 59 1.38 -6.83 15.02
N GLN A 60 2.38 -7.72 14.94
CA GLN A 60 3.23 -7.88 13.76
C GLN A 60 2.46 -8.39 12.55
N ASP A 61 1.45 -9.24 12.72
CA ASP A 61 0.62 -9.74 11.63
C ASP A 61 -0.17 -8.59 10.95
N TYR A 62 -0.69 -7.62 11.70
CA TYR A 62 -1.32 -6.42 11.14
C TYR A 62 -0.32 -5.57 10.35
N VAL A 63 0.84 -5.27 10.94
CA VAL A 63 1.90 -4.48 10.30
C VAL A 63 2.32 -5.17 9.00
N LYS A 64 2.63 -6.46 9.06
CA LYS A 64 3.02 -7.25 7.88
C LYS A 64 1.92 -7.26 6.81
N TRP A 65 0.66 -7.38 7.20
CA TRP A 65 -0.45 -7.31 6.25
C TRP A 65 -0.54 -5.94 5.58
N ILE A 66 -0.51 -4.84 6.33
CA ILE A 66 -0.53 -3.47 5.79
C ILE A 66 0.62 -3.28 4.78
N PHE A 67 1.86 -3.51 5.22
CA PHE A 67 3.07 -3.22 4.42
C PHE A 67 3.41 -4.27 3.36
N SER A 68 2.69 -5.40 3.29
CA SER A 68 2.79 -6.33 2.16
C SER A 68 2.20 -5.76 0.86
N ALA A 69 1.39 -4.69 0.94
CA ALA A 69 0.85 -4.02 -0.23
C ALA A 69 1.93 -3.21 -0.97
N LYS A 70 1.96 -3.32 -2.31
CA LYS A 70 2.92 -2.60 -3.16
C LYS A 70 2.50 -1.16 -3.48
N ALA A 71 1.19 -0.88 -3.49
CA ALA A 71 0.65 0.44 -3.77
C ALA A 71 0.38 1.18 -2.46
N GLU A 72 0.77 2.47 -2.39
CA GLU A 72 0.60 3.29 -1.20
C GLU A 72 -0.88 3.46 -0.85
N GLN A 73 -1.73 3.68 -1.86
CA GLN A 73 -3.20 3.70 -1.69
C GLN A 73 -3.73 2.44 -0.98
N THR A 74 -3.24 1.25 -1.34
CA THR A 74 -3.66 0.00 -0.69
C THR A 74 -3.20 -0.07 0.76
N LYS A 75 -2.03 0.49 1.11
CA LYS A 75 -1.60 0.58 2.51
C LYS A 75 -2.53 1.48 3.32
N VAL A 76 -2.90 2.64 2.78
CA VAL A 76 -3.87 3.57 3.42
C VAL A 76 -5.21 2.86 3.68
N GLU A 77 -5.76 2.16 2.67
CA GLU A 77 -7.00 1.40 2.83
C GLU A 77 -6.90 0.30 3.90
N ARG A 78 -5.74 -0.36 4.01
CA ARG A 78 -5.51 -1.39 5.03
C ARG A 78 -5.34 -0.81 6.43
N ILE A 79 -4.76 0.39 6.56
CA ILE A 79 -4.72 1.13 7.83
C ILE A 79 -6.14 1.42 8.29
N ALA A 80 -6.97 2.05 7.45
CA ALA A 80 -8.36 2.35 7.78
C ALA A 80 -9.15 1.09 8.20
N LYS A 81 -9.05 0.01 7.42
CA LYS A 81 -9.68 -1.28 7.76
C LYS A 81 -9.17 -1.87 9.07
N THR A 82 -7.90 -1.68 9.39
CA THR A 82 -7.32 -2.15 10.65
C THR A 82 -7.92 -1.37 11.82
N LEU A 83 -7.99 -0.04 11.72
CA LEU A 83 -8.57 0.82 12.74
C LEU A 83 -10.04 0.47 13.01
N ASP A 84 -10.86 0.34 11.95
CA ASP A 84 -12.27 -0.05 12.07
C ASP A 84 -12.44 -1.39 12.81
N ARG A 85 -11.61 -2.39 12.46
CA ARG A 85 -11.65 -3.71 13.09
C ARG A 85 -11.24 -3.66 14.56
N LEU A 86 -10.16 -2.95 14.86
CA LEU A 86 -9.64 -2.82 16.22
C LEU A 86 -10.64 -2.05 17.11
N ALA A 87 -11.29 -1.01 16.58
CA ALA A 87 -12.36 -0.28 17.28
C ALA A 87 -13.57 -1.19 17.58
N MET A 88 -13.85 -2.17 16.72
CA MET A 88 -14.87 -3.20 16.95
C MET A 88 -14.40 -4.38 17.81
N ASN A 89 -13.19 -4.33 18.38
CA ASN A 89 -12.55 -5.44 19.12
C ASN A 89 -12.47 -6.76 18.31
N GLN A 90 -12.32 -6.66 16.99
CA GLN A 90 -12.19 -7.81 16.11
C GLN A 90 -10.72 -8.10 15.78
N LYS A 91 -10.32 -9.36 15.95
CA LYS A 91 -8.98 -9.83 15.61
C LYS A 91 -8.79 -9.96 14.10
N TYR A 92 -7.53 -9.91 13.67
CA TYR A 92 -7.15 -10.22 12.30
C TYR A 92 -7.36 -11.71 12.02
N ASN A 93 -8.36 -12.01 11.20
CA ASN A 93 -8.51 -13.34 10.62
C ASN A 93 -7.78 -13.37 9.27
N LYS A 94 -6.75 -14.21 9.15
CA LYS A 94 -6.17 -14.59 7.86
C LYS A 94 -7.22 -15.44 7.14
N GLU A 95 -8.04 -14.83 6.29
CA GLU A 95 -8.73 -15.57 5.22
C GLU A 95 -7.75 -15.90 4.09
#